data_AF-A0A1C2B0Y2-F1
#
_entry.id   AF-A0A1C2B0Y2-F1
#
_cell.length_a   1.000
_cell.length_b   1.000
_cell.length_c   1.000
_cell.angle_alpha   90.00
_cell.angle_beta   90.00
_cell.angle_gamma   90.00
#
_symmetry.space_group_name_H-M   'P 1'
#
loop_
_entity.id
_entity.type
_entity.pdbx_description
1 polymer ?
#
loop_
_entity_poly.entity_id
_entity_poly.type
_entity_poly.pdbx_seq_one_letter_code
_entity_poly.pdbx_strand_id
1 'polypeptide(L)'
;NGVIFAIISSLIVQLWFNDIQLSLIISISMVLTMIVAGLFGILVPVTLNKMKIDPAISSSVFVTTITDVIGFVSFLGVGAYFL
;
A
#
# COMPACT_ATOMS: atom_id res chain seq x y z
N ASN A 1 6.37 -10.91 -2.37
CA ASN A 1 5.50 -10.55 -1.23
C ASN A 1 4.19 -9.93 -1.66
N GLY A 2 4.18 -8.82 -2.42
CA GLY A 2 2.94 -8.09 -2.74
C GLY A 2 1.81 -8.91 -3.36
N VAL A 3 2.11 -9.79 -4.32
CA VAL A 3 1.12 -10.67 -4.97
C VAL A 3 0.46 -11.64 -3.97
N ILE A 4 1.21 -12.16 -3.01
CA ILE A 4 0.67 -13.08 -1.98
C ILE A 4 -0.35 -12.34 -1.10
N PHE A 5 0.02 -11.14 -0.64
CA PHE A 5 -0.90 -10.31 0.15
C PHE A 5 -2.12 -9.85 -0.64
N ALA A 6 -1.97 -9.56 -1.94
CA ALA A 6 -3.09 -9.24 -2.81
C ALA A 6 -4.08 -10.41 -2.95
N ILE A 7 -3.58 -11.63 -3.15
CA ILE A 7 -4.43 -12.84 -3.22
C ILE A 7 -5.15 -13.08 -1.89
N ILE A 8 -4.43 -13.02 -0.77
CA ILE A 8 -5.02 -13.25 0.56
C ILE A 8 -6.09 -12.20 0.87
N SER A 9 -5.78 -10.91 0.69
CA SER A 9 -6.73 -9.82 0.95
C SER A 9 -7.95 -9.89 0.02
N SER A 10 -7.75 -10.16 -1.27
CA SER A 10 -8.85 -10.35 -2.22
C SER A 10 -9.76 -11.51 -1.84
N LEU A 11 -9.21 -12.62 -1.36
CA LEU A 11 -10.01 -13.78 -0.93
C LEU A 11 -10.85 -13.44 0.31
N ILE A 12 -10.27 -12.75 1.28
CA ILE A 12 -10.97 -12.32 2.50
C ILE A 12 -12.12 -11.38 2.14
N VAL A 13 -11.87 -10.40 1.26
CA VAL A 13 -12.90 -9.45 0.81
C VAL A 13 -14.02 -10.16 0.05
N GLN A 14 -13.67 -11.11 -0.83
CA GLN A 14 -14.67 -11.90 -1.57
C GLN A 14 -15.58 -12.69 -0.63
N LEU A 15 -15.02 -13.33 0.40
CA LEU A 15 -15.79 -14.13 1.35
C LEU A 15 -16.69 -13.27 2.24
N TRP A 16 -16.27 -12.05 2.57
CA TRP A 16 -17.02 -11.19 3.48
C TRP A 16 -18.12 -10.40 2.76
N PHE A 17 -17.79 -9.80 1.61
CA PHE A 17 -18.70 -8.91 0.90
C PHE A 17 -19.45 -9.59 -0.25
N ASN A 18 -19.02 -10.80 -0.66
CA ASN A 18 -19.56 -11.49 -1.83
C ASN A 18 -19.57 -10.64 -3.11
N ASP A 19 -18.67 -9.65 -3.19
CA ASP A 19 -18.57 -8.69 -4.28
C ASP A 19 -17.24 -8.89 -5.03
N ILE A 20 -17.35 -9.33 -6.29
CA ILE A 20 -16.21 -9.60 -7.17
C ILE A 20 -15.53 -8.31 -7.61
N GLN A 21 -16.29 -7.23 -7.83
CA GLN A 21 -15.72 -5.94 -8.21
C GLN A 21 -14.89 -5.36 -7.05
N LEU A 22 -15.43 -5.37 -5.84
CA LEU A 22 -14.71 -4.91 -4.65
C LEU A 22 -13.43 -5.73 -4.42
N SER A 23 -13.50 -7.05 -4.59
CA SER A 23 -12.35 -7.95 -4.43
C SER A 23 -11.24 -7.65 -5.44
N LEU A 24 -11.60 -7.38 -6.71
CA LEU A 24 -10.66 -6.95 -7.75
C LEU A 24 -10.02 -5.60 -7.43
N ILE A 25 -10.82 -4.61 -7.01
CA ILE A 25 -10.35 -3.28 -6.62
C ILE A 25 -9.30 -3.40 -5.50
N ILE A 26 -9.61 -4.18 -4.46
CA ILE A 26 -8.69 -4.41 -3.33
C ILE A 26 -7.42 -5.12 -3.78
N SER A 27 -7.53 -6.17 -4.59
CA SER A 27 -6.38 -6.93 -5.10
C SER A 27 -5.38 -6.01 -5.83
N ILE A 28 -5.86 -5.21 -6.78
CA ILE A 28 -5.04 -4.27 -7.56
C ILE A 28 -4.41 -3.22 -6.64
N SER A 29 -5.20 -2.64 -5.74
CA SER A 29 -4.75 -1.62 -4.79
C SER A 29 -3.67 -2.15 -3.86
N MET A 30 -3.76 -3.41 -3.46
CA MET A 30 -2.80 -4.04 -2.56
C MET A 30 -1.46 -4.32 -3.24
N VAL A 31 -1.47 -4.69 -4.52
CA VAL A 31 -0.24 -4.80 -5.32
C VAL A 31 0.47 -3.44 -5.39
N LEU A 32 -0.26 -2.37 -5.72
CA LEU A 32 0.29 -1.02 -5.80
C LEU A 32 0.89 -0.56 -4.46
N THR A 33 0.15 -0.75 -3.38
CA THR A 33 0.59 -0.39 -2.02
C THR A 33 1.86 -1.12 -1.64
N MET A 34 1.99 -2.41 -1.98
CA MET A 34 3.17 -3.20 -1.64
C MET A 34 4.41 -2.84 -2.47
N ILE A 35 4.23 -2.41 -3.73
CA ILE A 35 5.33 -1.87 -4.54
C ILE A 35 5.87 -0.59 -3.91
N VAL A 36 4.98 0.33 -3.51
CA VAL A 36 5.35 1.58 -2.87
C VAL A 36 5.97 1.33 -1.49
N ALA A 37 5.41 0.43 -0.68
CA ALA A 37 5.98 0.08 0.62
C ALA A 37 7.42 -0.43 0.50
N GLY A 38 7.71 -1.27 -0.49
CA GLY A 38 9.07 -1.75 -0.77
C GLY A 38 10.02 -0.64 -1.21
N LEU A 39 9.54 0.28 -2.06
CA LEU A 39 10.33 1.42 -2.55
C LEU A 39 10.67 2.38 -1.40
N PHE A 40 9.66 2.85 -0.67
CA PHE A 40 9.81 3.86 0.37
C PHE A 40 10.42 3.29 1.66
N GLY A 41 10.33 1.98 1.89
CA GLY A 41 11.04 1.30 2.98
C GLY A 41 12.56 1.48 2.93
N ILE A 42 13.13 1.77 1.76
CA ILE A 42 14.56 2.08 1.59
C ILE A 42 14.75 3.57 1.29
N LEU A 43 13.90 4.15 0.45
CA LEU A 43 14.06 5.54 -0.01
C LEU A 43 13.93 6.54 1.14
N VAL A 44 13.02 6.31 2.09
CA VAL A 44 12.79 7.20 3.23
C VAL A 44 14.01 7.23 4.17
N PRO A 45 14.50 6.08 4.70
CA PRO A 45 15.69 6.09 5.55
C PRO A 45 16.91 6.72 4.88
N VAL A 46 17.16 6.41 3.60
CA VAL A 46 18.30 6.93 2.85
C VAL A 46 18.20 8.44 2.65
N THR A 47 17.01 8.95 2.33
CA THR A 47 16.79 10.39 2.15
C THR A 47 16.96 11.15 3.46
N LEU A 48 16.38 10.62 4.55
CA LEU A 48 16.51 11.23 5.88
C LEU A 48 17.98 11.29 6.34
N ASN A 49 18.74 10.21 6.14
CA ASN A 49 20.15 10.18 6.48
C ASN A 49 20.96 11.22 5.67
N LYS A 50 20.65 11.39 4.37
CA LYS A 50 21.26 12.45 3.54
C LYS A 50 20.94 13.87 4.03
N MET A 51 19.77 14.06 4.64
CA MET A 51 19.35 15.33 5.23
C MET A 51 19.87 15.54 6.67
N LYS A 52 20.72 14.64 7.18
CA LYS A 52 21.21 14.63 8.57
C LYS A 52 20.09 14.50 9.63
N ILE A 53 18.97 13.89 9.25
CA ILE A 53 17.86 13.55 10.15
C ILE A 53 18.03 12.08 10.55
N ASP A 54 17.92 11.77 11.84
CA ASP A 54 18.03 10.40 12.35
C ASP A 54 16.89 9.51 11.78
N PRO A 55 17.21 8.54 10.90
CA PRO A 55 16.22 7.65 10.33
C PRO A 55 15.56 6.75 11.36
N ALA A 56 16.24 6.40 12.46
CA ALA A 56 15.73 5.44 13.44
C ALA A 56 14.46 5.94 14.14
N ILE A 57 14.35 7.26 14.33
CA ILE A 57 13.23 7.89 15.03
C ILE A 57 12.10 8.25 14.07
N SER A 58 12.44 8.64 12.83
CA SER A 58 11.46 9.25 11.91
C SER A 58 11.00 8.33 10.78
N SER A 59 11.81 7.36 10.35
CA SER A 59 11.54 6.60 9.13
C SER A 59 10.25 5.77 9.20
N SER A 60 9.94 5.18 10.35
CA SER A 60 8.73 4.36 10.52
C SER A 60 7.47 5.17 10.25
N VAL A 61 7.35 6.35 10.88
CA VAL A 61 6.20 7.26 10.72
C VAL A 61 6.05 7.74 9.27
N PHE A 62 7.16 8.09 8.61
CA PHE A 62 7.12 8.50 7.20
C PHE A 62 6.73 7.33 6.28
N VAL A 63 7.26 6.13 6.51
CA VAL A 63 6.92 4.97 5.69
C VAL A 63 5.44 4.62 5.87
N THR A 64 4.94 4.56 7.11
CA THR A 64 3.53 4.23 7.37
C THR A 64 2.58 5.27 6.78
N THR A 65 2.88 6.56 6.92
CA THR A 65 2.04 7.63 6.34
C THR A 65 2.00 7.57 4.82
N ILE A 66 3.13 7.32 4.15
CA ILE A 66 3.17 7.15 2.70
C ILE A 66 2.37 5.91 2.28
N THR A 67 2.53 4.78 2.98
CA THR A 67 1.76 3.57 2.66
C THR A 67 0.27 3.73 2.94
N ASP A 68 -0.13 4.50 3.95
CA ASP A 68 -1.54 4.78 4.25
C ASP A 68 -2.18 5.64 3.16
N VAL A 69 -1.51 6.75 2.79
CA VAL A 69 -1.98 7.65 1.73
C VAL A 69 -2.06 6.92 0.40
N ILE A 70 -1.02 6.17 0.03
CA ILE A 70 -0.99 5.45 -1.24
C ILE A 70 -1.99 4.30 -1.24
N GLY A 71 -2.16 3.58 -0.12
CA GLY A 71 -3.15 2.52 -0.02
C GLY A 71 -4.57 3.05 -0.21
N PHE A 72 -4.89 4.17 0.45
CA PHE A 72 -6.19 4.81 0.31
C PHE A 72 -6.42 5.39 -1.10
N VAL A 73 -5.43 6.10 -1.65
CA VAL A 73 -5.52 6.67 -3.01
C VAL A 73 -5.60 5.57 -4.07
N SER A 74 -4.87 4.47 -3.91
CA SER A 74 -4.95 3.34 -4.84
C SER A 74 -6.34 2.71 -4.80
N PHE A 75 -6.89 2.49 -3.61
CA PHE A 75 -8.24 1.95 -3.45
C PHE A 75 -9.31 2.84 -4.08
N LEU A 76 -9.32 4.12 -3.73
CA LEU A 76 -10.29 5.06 -4.29
C LEU A 76 -10.07 5.29 -5.80
N GLY A 77 -8.82 5.37 -6.25
CA GLY A 77 -8.49 5.59 -7.65
C GLY A 77 -8.88 4.43 -8.55
N VAL A 78 -8.60 3.19 -8.12
CA VAL A 78 -9.03 1.98 -8.83
C VAL A 78 -10.55 1.87 -8.76
N GLY A 79 -11.17 2.13 -7.59
CA GLY A 79 -12.63 2.13 -7.45
C GLY A 79 -13.32 3.12 -8.38
N ALA A 80 -12.81 4.35 -8.48
CA ALA A 80 -13.36 5.39 -9.35
C ALA A 80 -13.19 5.08 -10.86
N TYR A 81 -12.26 4.21 -11.23
CA TYR A 81 -12.11 3.76 -12.62
C TYR A 81 -13.06 2.60 -12.96
N PHE A 82 -13.44 1.79 -11.97
CA PHE A 82 -14.30 0.61 -12.13
C PHE A 82 -15.81 0.91 -11.97
N LEU A 83 -16.17 2.04 -11.38
CA LEU A 83 -17.53 2.57 -11.21
C LEU A 83 -17.91 3.54 -12.34
#